data_AF-A0A3D6BT77-F1
#
_entry.id   AF-A0A3D6BT77-F1
#
_cell.length_a   1.000
_cell.length_b   1.000
_cell.length_c   1.000
_cell.angle_alpha   90.00
_cell.angle_beta   90.00
_cell.angle_gamma   90.00
#
_symmetry.space_group_name_H-M   'P 1'
#
loop_
_entity.id
_entity.type
_entity.pdbx_description
1 polymer ?
#
loop_
_entity_poly.entity_id
_entity_poly.type
_entity_poly.pdbx_seq_one_letter_code
_entity_poly.pdbx_strand_id
1 'polypeptide(L)'
;EPSRFIGEIDDEYLDIITPIEERRFNPMLDADIFGDDIPETTRRANANKIRFKKPVQPTFKKKTGSNNKPEKMVISTPKNLKPVDKATASTNLFDTKLTVGNLVEHLRFGKGEVLKIEGTGSDTKAEIKFDKGGVKKLLLRFAKLEIIG
;
A
#
# COMPACT_ATOMS: atom_id res chain seq x y z
N GLU A 1 -33.58 4.27 30.90
CA GLU A 1 -33.91 5.67 30.60
C GLU A 1 -32.63 6.49 30.75
N PRO A 2 -32.17 7.22 29.72
CA PRO A 2 -30.95 8.02 29.82
C PRO A 2 -31.12 9.18 30.82
N SER A 3 -30.01 9.65 31.38
CA SER A 3 -29.98 10.73 32.39
C SER A 3 -30.52 12.06 31.85
N ARG A 4 -31.41 12.72 32.60
CA ARG A 4 -31.98 14.04 32.26
C ARG A 4 -30.91 15.13 32.14
N PHE A 5 -29.79 15.00 32.85
CA PHE A 5 -28.71 15.98 32.84
C PHE A 5 -28.03 16.12 31.47
N ILE A 6 -28.09 15.09 30.60
CA ILE A 6 -27.35 15.10 29.34
C ILE A 6 -27.90 16.13 28.33
N GLY A 7 -29.16 16.53 28.46
CA GLY A 7 -29.81 17.48 27.55
C GLY A 7 -29.78 18.95 28.02
N GLU A 8 -29.35 19.21 29.25
CA GLU A 8 -29.30 20.56 29.85
C GLU A 8 -27.86 21.15 29.85
N ILE A 9 -26.88 20.46 29.27
CA ILE A 9 -25.49 20.95 29.17
C ILE A 9 -25.40 21.95 28.01
N ASP A 10 -24.79 23.12 28.24
CA ASP A 10 -24.57 24.10 27.16
C ASP A 10 -23.54 23.58 26.14
N ASP A 11 -23.76 23.90 24.86
CA ASP A 11 -22.92 23.47 23.73
C ASP A 11 -21.43 23.87 23.90
N GLU A 12 -21.14 24.97 24.60
CA GLU A 12 -19.78 25.45 24.88
C GLU A 12 -18.96 24.46 25.73
N TYR A 13 -19.64 23.60 26.51
CA TYR A 13 -19.01 22.58 27.36
C TYR A 13 -18.99 21.19 26.71
N LEU A 14 -19.39 21.07 25.44
CA LEU A 14 -19.42 19.80 24.71
C LEU A 14 -18.15 19.63 23.85
N ASP A 15 -17.25 18.72 24.26
CA ASP A 15 -16.06 18.38 23.47
C ASP A 15 -16.36 17.25 22.46
N ILE A 16 -16.80 17.63 21.25
CA ILE A 16 -17.10 16.66 20.18
C ILE A 16 -15.79 16.24 19.48
N ILE A 17 -15.21 15.14 19.96
CA ILE A 17 -13.97 14.56 19.40
C ILE A 17 -14.16 14.11 17.93
N THR A 18 -15.37 13.71 17.57
CA THR A 18 -15.70 13.33 16.20
C THR A 18 -16.13 14.57 15.40
N PRO A 19 -15.50 14.88 14.26
CA PRO A 19 -15.98 15.96 13.42
C PRO A 19 -17.44 15.69 13.02
N ILE A 20 -18.29 16.70 13.10
CA ILE A 20 -19.67 16.62 12.63
C ILE A 20 -19.59 16.28 11.13
N GLU A 21 -19.95 15.05 10.78
CA GLU A 21 -19.94 14.61 9.40
C GLU A 21 -21.01 15.40 8.64
N GLU A 22 -20.59 16.41 7.89
CA GLU A 22 -21.42 16.99 6.85
C GLU A 22 -21.75 15.87 5.87
N ARG A 23 -23.01 15.42 5.87
CA ARG A 23 -23.51 14.47 4.86
C ARG A 23 -23.37 15.13 3.49
N ARG A 24 -22.25 14.89 2.81
CA ARG A 24 -22.02 15.34 1.45
C ARG A 24 -22.96 14.55 0.54
N PHE A 25 -24.09 15.16 0.21
CA PHE A 25 -25.01 14.64 -0.78
C PHE A 25 -24.30 14.63 -2.13
N ASN A 26 -23.87 13.46 -2.57
CA ASN A 26 -23.23 13.29 -3.87
C ASN A 26 -24.34 13.10 -4.92
N PRO A 27 -24.60 14.06 -5.83
CA PRO A 27 -25.73 13.99 -6.76
C PRO A 27 -25.58 12.87 -7.82
N MET A 28 -24.42 12.19 -7.86
CA MET A 28 -24.18 11.03 -8.72
C MET A 28 -24.45 9.68 -8.06
N LEU A 29 -24.70 9.63 -6.74
CA LEU A 29 -24.92 8.38 -6.01
C LEU A 29 -26.25 8.46 -5.26
N ASP A 30 -27.17 7.54 -5.58
CA ASP A 30 -28.44 7.43 -4.87
C ASP A 30 -28.20 6.92 -3.45
N ALA A 31 -28.84 7.56 -2.45
CA ALA A 31 -28.75 7.19 -1.03
C ALA A 31 -29.19 5.74 -0.76
N ASP A 32 -29.97 5.15 -1.66
CA ASP A 32 -30.47 3.77 -1.62
C ASP A 32 -29.33 2.72 -1.75
N ILE A 33 -28.13 3.13 -2.20
CA ILE A 33 -26.96 2.24 -2.34
C ILE A 33 -26.38 1.83 -0.98
N PHE A 34 -26.46 2.70 0.03
CA PHE A 34 -25.78 2.49 1.31
C PHE A 34 -26.67 1.91 2.40
N GLY A 35 -27.96 1.67 2.13
CA GLY A 35 -28.85 0.88 2.99
C GLY A 35 -29.27 1.52 4.32
N ASP A 36 -28.72 2.69 4.67
CA ASP A 36 -28.94 3.32 5.97
C ASP A 36 -30.29 4.04 6.07
N ASP A 37 -30.81 4.62 4.97
CA ASP A 37 -32.00 5.48 4.99
C ASP A 37 -33.21 4.91 4.20
N ILE A 38 -33.36 3.58 4.10
CA ILE A 38 -34.50 2.95 3.41
C ILE A 38 -35.59 2.55 4.42
N PRO A 39 -36.82 3.11 4.35
CA PRO A 39 -37.92 2.65 5.20
C PRO A 39 -38.21 1.16 4.95
N GLU A 40 -38.45 0.39 6.02
CA GLU A 40 -38.58 -1.09 5.95
C GLU A 40 -39.63 -1.59 4.95
N THR A 41 -40.59 -0.74 4.56
CA THR A 41 -41.67 -1.08 3.63
C THR A 41 -41.18 -1.28 2.19
N THR A 42 -40.14 -0.56 1.74
CA THR A 42 -39.54 -0.71 0.41
C THR A 42 -38.48 -1.81 0.34
N ARG A 43 -37.86 -2.18 1.48
CA ARG A 43 -36.91 -3.31 1.54
C ARG A 43 -37.57 -4.63 1.13
N ARG A 44 -38.86 -4.83 1.44
CA ARG A 44 -39.60 -6.06 1.07
C ARG A 44 -40.07 -6.10 -0.38
N ALA A 45 -40.20 -4.95 -1.06
CA ALA A 45 -40.66 -4.89 -2.45
C ALA A 45 -39.54 -5.16 -3.48
N ASN A 46 -38.27 -4.95 -3.11
CA ASN A 46 -37.13 -5.04 -4.03
C ASN A 46 -36.00 -5.98 -3.58
N ALA A 47 -36.19 -6.81 -2.55
CA ALA A 47 -35.17 -7.75 -2.09
C ALA A 47 -34.80 -8.87 -3.09
N ASN A 48 -35.53 -9.06 -4.20
CA ASN A 48 -35.30 -10.22 -5.09
C ASN A 48 -35.49 -9.96 -6.60
N LYS A 49 -35.28 -8.73 -7.08
CA LYS A 49 -35.31 -8.46 -8.53
C LYS A 49 -33.98 -7.89 -9.02
N ILE A 50 -32.92 -8.68 -8.92
CA ILE A 50 -31.71 -8.46 -9.72
C ILE A 50 -32.13 -8.58 -11.19
N ARG A 51 -32.39 -7.45 -11.85
CA ARG A 51 -32.67 -7.44 -13.30
C ARG A 51 -31.35 -7.71 -14.02
N PHE A 52 -31.04 -8.98 -14.23
CA PHE A 52 -29.99 -9.39 -15.14
C PHE A 52 -30.37 -9.00 -16.57
N LYS A 53 -29.97 -7.80 -17.00
CA LYS A 53 -29.85 -7.53 -18.43
C LYS A 53 -28.68 -8.35 -18.94
N LYS A 54 -28.95 -9.26 -19.88
CA LYS A 54 -27.90 -10.04 -20.54
C LYS A 54 -26.94 -9.04 -21.21
N PRO A 55 -25.62 -9.15 -21.01
CA PRO A 55 -24.67 -8.27 -21.70
C PRO A 55 -24.88 -8.40 -23.20
N VAL A 56 -25.09 -7.27 -23.88
CA VAL A 56 -25.23 -7.23 -25.34
C VAL A 56 -23.88 -7.59 -25.93
N GLN A 57 -23.80 -8.77 -26.54
CA GLN A 57 -22.58 -9.23 -27.20
C GLN A 57 -22.34 -8.37 -28.46
N PRO A 58 -21.17 -7.73 -28.61
CA PRO A 58 -20.86 -6.98 -29.81
C PRO A 58 -20.80 -7.93 -31.02
N THR A 59 -21.56 -7.63 -32.07
CA THR A 59 -21.51 -8.38 -33.33
C THR A 59 -20.26 -7.98 -34.11
N PHE A 60 -19.22 -8.79 -34.02
CA PHE A 60 -18.02 -8.59 -34.83
C PHE A 60 -18.34 -8.91 -36.30
N LYS A 61 -18.55 -7.86 -37.11
CA LYS A 61 -18.62 -8.01 -38.57
C LYS A 61 -17.24 -8.45 -39.07
N LYS A 62 -17.11 -9.73 -39.41
CA LYS A 62 -15.92 -10.29 -40.06
C LYS A 62 -15.74 -9.58 -41.40
N LYS A 63 -14.75 -8.70 -41.51
CA LYS A 63 -14.34 -8.12 -42.80
C LYS A 63 -13.81 -9.26 -43.67
N THR A 64 -14.63 -9.73 -44.59
CA THR A 64 -14.22 -10.55 -45.72
C THR A 64 -13.47 -9.65 -46.69
N GLY A 65 -12.15 -9.79 -46.77
CA GLY A 65 -11.34 -9.14 -47.80
C GLY A 65 -10.00 -8.63 -47.31
N SER A 66 -9.05 -9.54 -47.06
CA SER A 66 -7.67 -9.42 -47.55
C SER A 66 -6.91 -10.67 -47.14
N ASN A 67 -6.37 -11.38 -48.12
CA ASN A 67 -5.41 -12.45 -47.90
C ASN A 67 -4.07 -11.85 -47.47
N ASN A 68 -3.96 -11.36 -46.23
CA ASN A 68 -2.67 -11.07 -45.63
C ASN A 68 -2.27 -12.26 -44.76
N LYS A 69 -1.30 -13.03 -45.25
CA LYS A 69 -0.58 -14.02 -44.45
C LYS A 69 -0.07 -13.32 -43.19
N PRO A 70 -0.13 -13.96 -42.01
CA PRO A 70 0.38 -13.33 -40.80
C PRO A 70 1.90 -13.16 -40.93
N GLU A 71 2.34 -11.92 -41.08
CA GLU A 71 3.74 -11.55 -40.94
C GLU A 71 4.15 -11.94 -39.52
N LYS A 72 4.99 -12.98 -39.42
CA LYS A 72 5.57 -13.39 -38.15
C LYS A 72 6.41 -12.21 -37.67
N MET A 73 5.92 -11.46 -36.68
CA MET A 73 6.73 -10.44 -36.01
C MET A 73 7.92 -11.17 -35.37
N VAL A 74 9.06 -11.09 -36.04
CA VAL A 74 10.32 -11.61 -35.51
C VAL A 74 10.77 -10.60 -34.47
N ILE A 75 10.46 -10.89 -33.21
CA ILE A 75 11.00 -10.14 -32.07
C ILE A 75 12.52 -10.30 -32.14
N SER A 76 13.21 -9.22 -32.53
CA SER A 76 14.68 -9.15 -32.55
C SER A 76 15.18 -9.21 -31.11
N THR A 77 15.34 -10.41 -30.59
CA THR A 77 15.99 -10.61 -29.29
C THR A 77 17.47 -10.30 -29.46
N PRO A 78 18.06 -9.38 -28.66
CA PRO A 78 19.46 -9.00 -28.80
C PRO A 78 20.36 -10.22 -28.57
N LYS A 79 21.26 -10.47 -29.53
CA LYS A 79 22.06 -11.71 -29.63
C LYS A 79 23.14 -11.87 -28.55
N ASN A 80 23.32 -10.88 -27.68
CA ASN A 80 24.41 -10.79 -26.70
C ASN A 80 23.90 -10.46 -25.29
N LEU A 81 23.11 -11.35 -24.70
CA LEU A 81 22.75 -11.24 -23.27
C LEU A 81 23.87 -11.86 -22.43
N LYS A 82 24.35 -11.12 -21.41
CA LYS A 82 25.30 -11.64 -20.43
C LYS A 82 24.55 -12.52 -19.41
N PRO A 83 25.09 -13.68 -19.01
CA PRO A 83 24.48 -14.52 -17.97
C PRO A 83 24.39 -13.77 -16.65
N VAL A 84 23.27 -13.98 -15.93
CA VAL A 84 22.90 -13.25 -14.71
C VAL A 84 23.91 -13.43 -13.57
N ASP A 85 24.74 -14.48 -13.62
CA ASP A 85 25.83 -14.69 -12.66
C ASP A 85 26.88 -13.56 -12.67
N LYS A 86 26.93 -12.74 -13.74
CA LYS A 86 27.78 -11.54 -13.86
C LYS A 86 27.02 -10.22 -13.79
N ALA A 87 25.70 -10.26 -13.64
CA ALA A 87 24.94 -9.08 -13.30
C ALA A 87 25.04 -8.91 -11.79
N THR A 88 26.05 -8.15 -11.35
CA THR A 88 26.10 -7.65 -9.98
C THR A 88 24.77 -6.96 -9.73
N ALA A 89 23.89 -7.60 -8.97
CA ALA A 89 22.61 -7.05 -8.56
C ALA A 89 22.90 -5.84 -7.67
N SER A 90 23.17 -4.70 -8.29
CA SER A 90 23.44 -3.43 -7.62
C SER A 90 22.11 -2.80 -7.17
N THR A 91 21.29 -3.57 -6.48
CA THR A 91 20.03 -3.09 -5.87
C THR A 91 20.22 -2.72 -4.41
N ASN A 92 21.34 -3.09 -3.78
CA ASN A 92 21.65 -2.76 -2.40
C ASN A 92 22.86 -1.83 -2.33
N LEU A 93 22.67 -0.53 -2.62
CA LEU A 93 23.68 0.51 -2.40
C LEU A 93 24.12 0.60 -0.92
N PHE A 94 23.35 -0.01 -0.01
CA PHE A 94 23.59 -0.04 1.43
C PHE A 94 24.38 -1.27 1.92
N ASP A 95 24.53 -2.33 1.11
CA ASP A 95 25.20 -3.58 1.54
C ASP A 95 26.73 -3.52 1.47
N THR A 96 27.31 -2.62 0.67
CA THR A 96 28.74 -2.74 0.32
C THR A 96 29.69 -1.97 1.22
N LYS A 97 29.21 -1.22 2.22
CA LYS A 97 30.09 -0.35 3.03
C LYS A 97 29.81 -0.31 4.53
N LEU A 98 28.87 -1.10 5.04
CA LEU A 98 28.66 -1.16 6.48
C LEU A 98 29.62 -2.17 7.11
N THR A 99 30.56 -1.68 7.90
CA THR A 99 31.51 -2.48 8.67
C THR A 99 31.22 -2.39 10.16
N VAL A 100 31.68 -3.40 10.91
CA VAL A 100 31.66 -3.36 12.38
C VAL A 100 32.53 -2.19 12.84
N GLY A 101 32.03 -1.39 13.78
CA GLY A 101 32.66 -0.17 14.27
C GLY A 101 32.21 1.12 13.57
N ASN A 102 31.42 1.04 12.50
CA ASN A 102 30.92 2.26 11.84
C ASN A 102 29.93 3.00 12.72
N LEU A 103 29.95 4.33 12.59
CA LEU A 103 28.97 5.22 13.21
C LEU A 103 27.78 5.40 12.26
N VAL A 104 26.60 5.08 12.75
CA VAL A 104 25.34 5.16 11.98
C VAL A 104 24.31 6.01 12.69
N GLU A 105 23.42 6.63 11.93
CA GLU A 105 22.25 7.34 12.44
C GLU A 105 20.95 6.74 11.92
N HIS A 106 19.99 6.61 12.83
CA HIS A 106 18.65 6.13 12.56
C HIS A 106 17.62 7.15 13.03
N LEU A 107 16.60 7.42 12.22
CA LEU A 107 15.56 8.42 12.51
C LEU A 107 14.94 8.31 13.92
N ARG A 108 14.69 7.07 14.38
CA ARG A 108 14.06 6.81 15.68
C ARG A 108 15.05 6.58 16.83
N PHE A 109 16.23 6.03 16.53
CA PHE A 109 17.15 5.54 17.57
C PHE A 109 18.35 6.47 17.77
N GLY A 110 18.53 7.44 16.86
CA GLY A 110 19.64 8.39 16.88
C GLY A 110 20.92 7.76 16.37
N LYS A 111 22.05 8.28 16.87
CA LYS A 111 23.39 7.83 16.54
C LYS A 111 23.75 6.56 17.32
N GLY A 112 24.55 5.70 16.70
CA GLY A 112 25.00 4.45 17.31
C GLY A 112 26.17 3.81 16.57
N GLU A 113 26.82 2.88 17.25
CA GLU A 113 27.97 2.14 16.73
C GLU A 113 27.58 0.69 16.40
N VAL A 114 27.99 0.20 15.23
CA VAL A 114 27.73 -1.19 14.80
C VAL A 114 28.63 -2.15 15.57
N LEU A 115 28.04 -3.03 16.39
CA LEU A 115 28.77 -4.04 17.16
C LEU A 115 28.98 -5.33 16.37
N LYS A 116 27.96 -5.77 15.63
CA LYS A 116 28.00 -7.04 14.91
C LYS A 116 27.09 -7.01 13.70
N ILE A 117 27.47 -7.72 12.65
CA ILE A 117 26.64 -7.96 11.48
C ILE A 117 26.50 -9.48 11.33
N GLU A 118 25.26 -9.95 11.20
CA GLU A 118 24.91 -11.37 11.07
C GLU A 118 23.97 -11.58 9.88
N GLY A 119 24.07 -12.75 9.24
CA GLY A 119 23.26 -13.09 8.08
C GLY A 119 23.93 -12.73 6.76
N THR A 120 23.29 -13.14 5.66
CA THR A 120 23.82 -12.97 4.30
C THR A 120 22.70 -12.52 3.36
N GLY A 121 23.00 -11.59 2.47
CA GLY A 121 22.06 -11.12 1.46
C GLY A 121 20.94 -10.26 2.03
N SER A 122 19.68 -10.57 1.69
CA SER A 122 18.52 -9.72 1.99
C SER A 122 18.12 -9.68 3.46
N ASP A 123 18.51 -10.69 4.24
CA ASP A 123 18.13 -10.84 5.65
C ASP A 123 19.30 -10.55 6.60
N THR A 124 20.26 -9.74 6.14
CA THR A 124 21.37 -9.27 6.96
C THR A 124 20.84 -8.40 8.10
N LYS A 125 21.28 -8.71 9.32
CA LYS A 125 20.91 -8.03 10.56
C LYS A 125 22.15 -7.39 11.17
N ALA A 126 22.01 -6.18 11.69
CA ALA A 126 23.05 -5.50 12.44
C ALA A 126 22.63 -5.35 13.90
N GLU A 127 23.55 -5.65 14.81
CA GLU A 127 23.47 -5.32 16.23
C GLU A 127 24.20 -3.99 16.44
N ILE A 128 23.44 -2.96 16.83
CA ILE A 128 23.92 -1.57 16.91
C ILE A 128 23.65 -1.06 18.32
N LYS A 129 24.64 -0.41 18.94
CA LYS A 129 24.50 0.27 20.22
C LYS A 129 24.19 1.74 19.97
N PHE A 130 22.93 2.11 20.16
CA PHE A 130 22.46 3.49 20.02
C PHE A 130 22.59 4.26 21.33
N ASP A 131 22.94 5.54 21.26
CA ASP A 131 23.13 6.39 22.43
C ASP A 131 21.84 6.53 23.25
N LYS A 132 20.71 6.74 22.58
CA LYS A 132 19.38 6.90 23.21
C LYS A 132 18.58 5.60 23.27
N GLY A 133 19.00 4.59 22.51
CA GLY A 133 18.23 3.35 22.28
C GLY A 133 18.82 2.10 22.90
N GLY A 134 20.04 2.14 23.43
CA GLY A 134 20.78 0.95 23.86
C GLY A 134 21.09 0.01 22.70
N VAL A 135 21.34 -1.26 23.01
CA VAL A 135 21.66 -2.28 21.99
C VAL A 135 20.38 -2.76 21.30
N LYS A 136 20.32 -2.65 19.97
CA LYS A 136 19.19 -3.08 19.14
C LYS A 136 19.67 -3.93 17.97
N LYS A 137 18.80 -4.85 17.54
CA LYS A 137 19.00 -5.68 16.34
C LYS A 137 18.04 -5.22 15.26
N LEU A 138 18.58 -4.80 14.12
CA LEU A 138 17.81 -4.27 13.00
C LEU A 138 18.14 -5.04 11.73
N LEU A 139 17.13 -5.30 10.91
CA LEU A 139 17.31 -5.88 9.58
C LEU A 139 17.67 -4.76 8.60
N LEU A 140 18.84 -4.84 7.99
CA LEU A 140 19.48 -3.75 7.24
C LEU A 140 18.60 -3.20 6.12
N ARG A 141 17.87 -4.09 5.43
CA ARG A 141 16.91 -3.75 4.36
C ARG A 141 15.85 -2.73 4.79
N PHE A 142 15.44 -2.75 6.07
CA PHE A 142 14.37 -1.89 6.59
C PHE A 142 14.89 -0.76 7.47
N ALA A 143 16.13 -0.87 7.94
CA ALA A 143 16.68 0.04 8.93
C ALA A 143 16.91 1.45 8.37
N LYS A 144 17.11 1.64 7.05
CA LYS A 144 17.36 2.97 6.45
C LYS A 144 18.38 3.79 7.26
N LEU A 145 19.52 3.17 7.54
CA LEU A 145 20.61 3.78 8.31
C LEU A 145 21.43 4.72 7.42
N GLU A 146 21.82 5.86 7.97
CA GLU A 146 22.82 6.74 7.36
C GLU A 146 24.18 6.48 8.01
N ILE A 147 25.24 6.31 7.22
CA ILE A 147 26.61 6.12 7.72
C ILE A 147 27.24 7.50 7.89
N ILE A 148 27.67 7.83 9.11
CA ILE A 148 28.31 9.11 9.45
C ILE A 148 29.85 8.98 9.44
N GLY A 149 30.39 7.77 9.64
CA GLY A 149 31.82 7.48 9.70
C GLY A 149 32.14 6.03 9.46
#